data_AF-A0A531MG68-F1
#
_entry.id   AF-A0A531MG68-F1
#
_cell.length_a   1.000
_cell.length_b   1.000
_cell.length_c   1.000
_cell.angle_alpha   90.00
_cell.angle_beta   90.00
_cell.angle_gamma   90.00
#
_symmetry.space_group_name_H-M   'P 1'
#
loop_
_entity.id
_entity.type
_entity.pdbx_description
1 polymer ?
#
loop_
_entity_poly.entity_id
_entity_poly.type
_entity_poly.pdbx_seq_one_letter_code
_entity_poly.pdbx_strand_id
1 'polypeptide(L)'
;MSIRDNLAANLRRLCKDHASVSAVCRELGINRTQFERYLQGQTVPNKATAKLICDYFRIGEAELYRDPGTPEPTAPGLPPISES
;
A
#
# COMPACT_ATOMS: atom_id res chain seq x y z
N MET A 1 -11.35 6.98 8.69
CA MET A 1 -11.45 5.77 7.84
C MET A 1 -11.15 4.54 8.67
N SER A 2 -11.67 3.36 8.32
CA SER A 2 -11.25 2.12 9.01
C SER A 2 -9.85 1.72 8.55
N ILE A 3 -9.06 1.05 9.40
CA ILE A 3 -7.72 0.55 9.04
C ILE A 3 -7.72 -0.30 7.75
N ARG A 4 -8.87 -0.94 7.48
CA ARG A 4 -9.14 -1.77 6.30
C ARG A 4 -9.32 -0.94 5.03
N ASP A 5 -10.01 0.19 5.13
CA ASP A 5 -10.16 1.14 4.02
C ASP A 5 -8.83 1.80 3.68
N ASN A 6 -8.05 2.15 4.70
CA ASN A 6 -6.71 2.71 4.54
C ASN A 6 -5.81 1.75 3.74
N LEU A 7 -5.73 0.50 4.21
CA LEU A 7 -5.05 -0.58 3.51
C LEU A 7 -5.51 -0.70 2.05
N ALA A 8 -6.82 -0.76 1.83
CA ALA A 8 -7.40 -0.93 0.50
C ALA A 8 -7.04 0.22 -0.45
N ALA A 9 -7.07 1.45 0.05
CA ALA A 9 -6.70 2.64 -0.71
C ALA A 9 -5.20 2.63 -1.06
N ASN A 10 -4.33 2.30 -0.11
CA ASN A 10 -2.88 2.20 -0.35
C ASN A 10 -2.55 1.07 -1.34
N LEU A 11 -3.13 -0.12 -1.17
CA LEU A 11 -2.96 -1.24 -2.11
C LEU A 11 -3.39 -0.87 -3.52
N ARG A 12 -4.52 -0.16 -3.69
CA ARG A 12 -4.96 0.33 -5.01
C ARG A 12 -3.96 1.31 -5.61
N ARG A 13 -3.37 2.19 -4.79
CA ARG A 13 -2.35 3.15 -5.23
C ARG A 13 -1.07 2.44 -5.66
N LEU A 14 -0.58 1.49 -4.87
CA LEU A 14 0.60 0.68 -5.17
C LEU A 14 0.38 -0.17 -6.44
N CYS A 15 -0.79 -0.77 -6.59
CA CYS A 15 -1.15 -1.52 -7.79
C CYS A 15 -1.37 -0.65 -9.04
N LYS A 16 -1.55 0.68 -8.91
CA LYS A 16 -1.55 1.59 -10.05
C LYS A 16 -0.14 1.90 -10.56
N ASP A 17 0.82 1.95 -9.64
CA ASP A 17 2.23 2.19 -9.95
C ASP A 17 2.90 0.93 -10.54
N HIS A 18 2.44 -0.26 -10.10
CA HIS A 18 2.88 -1.55 -10.63
C HIS A 18 2.07 -2.03 -11.84
N ALA A 19 2.74 -2.74 -12.76
CA ALA A 19 2.24 -3.10 -14.09
C ALA A 19 0.85 -3.76 -14.16
N SER A 20 0.43 -4.57 -13.17
CA SER A 20 -0.92 -5.16 -13.11
C SER A 20 -1.18 -5.97 -11.82
N VAL A 21 -2.37 -5.81 -11.22
CA VAL A 21 -2.86 -6.62 -10.09
C VAL A 21 -2.71 -8.13 -10.32
N SER A 22 -2.96 -8.60 -11.55
CA SER A 22 -2.88 -10.02 -11.89
C SER A 22 -1.45 -10.58 -11.80
N ALA A 23 -0.43 -9.76 -12.11
CA ALA A 23 0.97 -10.15 -11.96
C ALA A 23 1.36 -10.20 -10.47
N VAL A 24 0.96 -9.18 -9.72
CA VAL A 24 1.15 -9.09 -8.26
C VAL A 24 0.59 -10.31 -7.53
N CYS A 25 -0.65 -10.71 -7.82
CA CYS A 25 -1.24 -11.91 -7.21
C CYS A 25 -0.43 -13.19 -7.49
N ARG A 26 0.15 -13.29 -8.69
CA ARG A 26 0.93 -14.45 -9.13
C ARG A 26 2.30 -14.51 -8.44
N GLU A 27 2.99 -13.37 -8.32
CA GLU A 27 4.27 -13.29 -7.61
C GLU A 27 4.10 -13.46 -6.09
N LEU A 28 3.07 -12.86 -5.50
CA LEU A 28 2.77 -13.03 -4.06
C LEU A 28 2.27 -14.42 -3.71
N GLY A 29 1.83 -15.22 -4.69
CA GLY A 29 1.17 -16.50 -4.46
C GLY A 29 -0.18 -16.38 -3.75
N ILE A 30 -0.84 -15.22 -3.85
CA ILE A 30 -2.15 -14.95 -3.23
C ILE A 30 -3.25 -15.19 -4.25
N ASN A 31 -4.34 -15.83 -3.81
CA ASN A 31 -5.51 -16.02 -4.65
C ASN A 31 -6.13 -14.66 -5.01
N ARG A 32 -6.40 -14.42 -6.31
CA ARG A 32 -6.96 -13.16 -6.82
C ARG A 32 -8.21 -12.71 -6.05
N THR A 33 -9.11 -13.63 -5.71
CA THR A 33 -10.31 -13.31 -4.93
C THR A 33 -9.99 -12.82 -3.51
N GLN A 34 -8.94 -13.34 -2.86
CA GLN A 34 -8.49 -12.84 -1.56
C GLN A 34 -7.93 -11.43 -1.72
N PHE A 35 -7.12 -11.21 -2.76
CA PHE A 35 -6.53 -9.91 -3.05
C PHE A 35 -7.59 -8.84 -3.37
N GLU A 36 -8.63 -9.19 -4.12
CA GLU A 36 -9.76 -8.30 -4.39
C GLU A 36 -10.52 -7.91 -3.12
N ARG A 37 -10.67 -8.84 -2.16
CA ARG A 37 -11.27 -8.50 -0.84
C ARG A 37 -10.41 -7.53 -0.05
N TYR A 38 -9.08 -7.64 -0.12
CA TYR A 38 -8.16 -6.65 0.47
C TYR A 38 -8.30 -5.28 -0.22
N LEU A 39 -8.34 -5.25 -1.56
CA LEU A 39 -8.55 -4.03 -2.35
C LEU A 39 -9.92 -3.38 -2.12
N GLN A 40 -10.92 -4.12 -1.67
CA GLN A 40 -12.23 -3.60 -1.30
C GLN A 40 -12.35 -3.25 0.19
N GLY A 41 -11.30 -3.46 1.00
CA GLY A 41 -11.34 -3.22 2.44
C GLY A 41 -12.27 -4.17 3.20
N GLN A 42 -12.73 -5.25 2.56
CA GLN A 42 -13.62 -6.23 3.20
C GLN A 42 -12.88 -7.01 4.29
N THR A 43 -11.60 -7.32 4.06
CA THR A 43 -10.79 -8.11 4.98
C THR A 43 -9.34 -7.61 5.01
N VAL A 44 -8.56 -8.03 6.00
CA VAL A 44 -7.16 -7.63 6.19
C VAL A 44 -6.24 -8.82 5.95
N PRO A 45 -5.07 -8.60 5.32
CA PRO A 45 -4.07 -9.64 5.15
C PRO A 45 -3.56 -10.08 6.54
N ASN A 46 -3.29 -11.37 6.67
CA ASN A 46 -2.64 -11.88 7.87
C ASN A 46 -1.18 -11.41 7.92
N LYS A 47 -0.52 -11.47 9.08
CA LYS A 47 0.85 -10.96 9.28
C LYS A 47 1.86 -11.51 8.26
N ALA A 48 1.72 -12.77 7.86
CA ALA A 48 2.54 -13.39 6.80
C ALA A 48 2.29 -12.77 5.42
N THR A 49 1.01 -12.60 5.04
CA THR A 49 0.59 -12.00 3.78
C THR A 49 0.95 -10.53 3.70
N ALA A 50 0.74 -9.78 4.79
CA ALA A 50 1.14 -8.38 4.90
C ALA A 50 2.66 -8.24 4.69
N LYS A 51 3.47 -9.11 5.31
CA LYS A 51 4.92 -9.12 5.11
C LYS A 51 5.30 -9.39 3.65
N LEU A 52 4.66 -10.35 2.99
CA LEU A 52 4.89 -10.63 1.57
C LEU A 52 4.54 -9.41 0.70
N ILE A 53 3.41 -8.77 0.96
CA ILE A 53 2.98 -7.54 0.27
C ILE A 53 4.01 -6.42 0.50
N CYS A 54 4.42 -6.19 1.74
CA CYS A 54 5.43 -5.18 2.08
C CYS A 54 6.76 -5.45 1.36
N ASP A 55 7.23 -6.70 1.35
CA ASP A 55 8.48 -7.10 0.68
C ASP A 55 8.39 -6.92 -0.84
N TYR A 56 7.25 -7.31 -1.42
CA TYR A 56 6.94 -7.18 -2.84
C TYR A 56 6.92 -5.72 -3.31
N PHE A 57 6.19 -4.87 -2.59
CA PHE A 57 6.06 -3.44 -2.89
C PHE A 57 7.22 -2.60 -2.32
N ARG A 58 8.21 -3.23 -1.66
CA ARG A 58 9.34 -2.55 -1.00
C ARG A 58 8.89 -1.42 -0.05
N ILE A 59 7.76 -1.62 0.63
CA ILE A 59 7.18 -0.65 1.57
C ILE A 59 7.17 -1.19 3.01
N GLY A 60 7.03 -0.29 3.98
CA GLY A 60 6.81 -0.66 5.38
C GLY A 60 5.34 -0.88 5.71
N GLU A 61 5.06 -1.60 6.80
CA GLU A 61 3.70 -1.74 7.35
C GLU A 61 3.05 -0.38 7.64
N ALA A 62 3.85 0.61 8.05
CA ALA A 62 3.36 1.97 8.30
C ALA A 62 2.77 2.62 7.02
N GLU A 63 3.38 2.40 5.86
CA GLU A 63 2.87 2.90 4.57
C GLU A 63 1.64 2.10 4.13
N LEU A 64 1.65 0.79 4.39
CA LEU A 64 0.55 -0.10 4.04
C LEU A 64 -0.76 0.27 4.76
N TYR A 65 -0.70 0.61 6.05
CA TYR A 65 -1.87 0.99 6.87
C TYR A 65 -2.09 2.50 6.99
N ARG A 66 -1.31 3.30 6.25
CA ARG A 66 -1.35 4.75 6.30
C ARG A 66 -2.73 5.30 5.95
N ASP A 67 -3.13 6.39 6.60
CA ASP A 67 -4.32 7.11 6.18
C ASP A 67 -4.11 7.76 4.80
N PRO A 68 -4.92 7.43 3.78
CA PRO A 68 -4.75 7.92 2.40
C PRO A 68 -5.09 9.41 2.26
N GLY A 69 -5.71 10.03 3.26
CA GLY A 69 -5.96 11.47 3.35
C GLY A 69 -4.76 12.25 3.88
N THR A 70 -3.72 11.56 4.37
CA THR A 70 -2.48 12.23 4.79
C THR A 70 -1.56 12.30 3.57
N PRO A 71 -1.38 13.49 2.94
CA PRO A 71 -0.41 13.62 1.86
C PRO A 71 0.94 13.14 2.36
N GLU A 72 1.66 12.38 1.54
CA GLU A 72 3.08 12.13 1.79
C GLU A 72 3.75 13.47 2.09
N PRO A 73 4.47 13.62 3.23
CA PRO A 73 5.58 14.54 3.23
C PRO A 73 6.52 13.98 2.18
N THR A 74 6.38 14.48 0.96
CA THR A 74 7.38 14.39 -0.10
C THR A 74 8.73 14.44 0.58
N ALA A 75 9.51 13.38 0.45
CA ALA A 75 10.77 13.23 1.18
C ALA A 75 11.53 14.57 1.19
N PRO A 76 12.02 15.02 2.36
CA PRO A 76 12.59 16.35 2.55
C PRO A 76 13.85 16.48 1.70
N GLY A 77 13.73 17.21 0.59
CA GLY A 77 14.78 17.36 -0.42
C GLY A 77 15.15 18.80 -0.74
N LEU A 78 14.88 19.75 0.17
CA LEU A 78 15.67 20.98 0.45
C LEU A 78 14.80 21.89 1.34
N PRO A 79 15.35 22.51 2.40
CA PRO A 79 14.73 23.75 2.88
C PRO A 79 14.77 24.77 1.73
N PRO A 80 13.72 25.56 1.45
CA PRO A 80 13.98 26.88 0.92
C PRO A 80 14.78 27.59 2.03
N ILE A 81 16.08 27.76 1.81
CA ILE A 81 16.80 28.86 2.43
C ILE A 81 16.12 30.16 1.98
N SER A 82 14.99 30.48 2.59
CA SER A 82 14.43 31.83 2.53
C SER A 82 14.92 32.52 3.79
N GLU A 83 16.23 32.77 3.81
CA GLU A 83 16.82 33.79 4.63
C GLU A 83 16.51 35.12 3.92
N SER A 84 15.75 36.00 4.57
CA SER A 84 15.55 37.40 4.19
C SER A 84 15.29 38.22 5.45
#